data_AF-G4HJ58-F1
#
_entry.id   AF-G4HJ58-F1
#
_cell.length_a   1.000
_cell.length_b   1.000
_cell.length_c   1.000
_cell.angle_alpha   90.00
_cell.angle_beta   90.00
_cell.angle_gamma   90.00
#
_symmetry.space_group_name_H-M   'P 1'
#
loop_
_entity.id
_entity.type
_entity.pdbx_description
1 polymer ?
#
loop_
_entity_poly.entity_id
_entity_poly.type
_entity_poly.pdbx_seq_one_letter_code
_entity_poly.pdbx_strand_id
1 'polypeptide(L)'
;MKKLRFTILTALCLLAGCNQASDVPAMNSTLYESDIHGLNTDTNEAQQYTLSFEIADIEKPLMELTAKQLTNSILTQKIGDYTVYFYHKNRDHGEVNAAIQLGTNRFEIGQVGYSAQNTELFTVRQVDAFGKNYIKVNGVCGANCPISDYIDVNTNSPKVMRIEAHTVEADVDKDGIKEIVATVGTIAQTSIYKLEPSHTVVTNLNETLGVQEVTYDNEANTFVVGTTNWIVKGGKLHEIVR
;
A
#
# COMPACT_ATOMS: atom_id res chain seq x y z
N MET A 1 -17.28 55.21 11.70
CA MET A 1 -16.99 56.06 12.89
C MET A 1 -17.44 55.33 14.16
N LYS A 2 -16.72 55.51 15.29
CA LYS A 2 -16.71 54.75 16.57
C LYS A 2 -15.89 53.45 16.48
N LYS A 3 -14.61 53.30 16.88
CA LYS A 3 -13.71 53.80 17.96
C LYS A 3 -14.07 53.36 19.41
N LEU A 4 -13.02 52.84 20.08
CA LEU A 4 -12.65 52.91 21.52
C LEU A 4 -13.30 51.85 22.47
N ARG A 5 -12.65 51.17 23.46
CA ARG A 5 -11.35 51.20 24.19
C ARG A 5 -11.05 49.77 24.72
N PHE A 6 -9.83 49.21 24.66
CA PHE A 6 -8.69 49.26 25.62
C PHE A 6 -9.03 49.06 27.11
N THR A 7 -8.43 48.04 27.75
CA THR A 7 -7.73 48.16 29.05
C THR A 7 -6.70 47.03 29.23
N ILE A 8 -5.47 47.44 29.55
CA ILE A 8 -4.29 46.68 29.97
C ILE A 8 -4.30 46.60 31.51
N LEU A 9 -3.88 45.50 32.14
CA LEU A 9 -3.02 45.62 33.34
C LEU A 9 -2.22 44.34 33.68
N THR A 10 -0.92 44.62 33.86
CA THR A 10 0.25 43.89 34.37
C THR A 10 0.11 43.15 35.70
N ALA A 11 0.96 42.13 35.94
CA ALA A 11 1.93 42.16 37.06
C ALA A 11 2.95 40.99 37.02
N LEU A 12 4.21 41.37 37.25
CA LEU A 12 5.42 40.57 37.38
C LEU A 12 5.67 40.30 38.89
N CYS A 13 6.14 39.12 39.29
CA CYS A 13 6.86 38.94 40.55
C CYS A 13 7.85 37.76 40.49
N LEU A 14 9.13 38.10 40.60
CA LEU A 14 10.26 37.23 40.91
C LEU A 14 10.30 36.96 42.42
N LEU A 15 10.63 35.74 42.83
CA LEU A 15 11.39 35.50 44.06
C LEU A 15 12.40 34.37 43.86
N ALA A 16 13.66 34.70 44.17
CA ALA A 16 14.78 33.79 44.31
C ALA A 16 14.78 33.14 45.70
N GLY A 17 15.46 32.00 45.83
CA GLY A 17 15.81 31.39 47.11
C GLY A 17 16.79 30.24 46.95
N CYS A 18 18.09 30.52 47.10
CA CYS A 18 19.15 29.54 47.30
C CYS A 18 19.13 29.03 48.75
N ASN A 19 19.53 27.77 48.98
CA ASN A 19 20.53 27.46 50.00
C ASN A 19 21.21 26.10 49.78
N GLN A 20 22.55 26.20 49.79
CA GLN A 20 23.61 25.20 49.93
C GLN A 20 23.56 24.53 51.32
N ALA A 21 24.28 23.47 51.71
CA ALA A 21 25.33 22.61 51.16
C ALA A 21 25.47 21.40 52.10
N SER A 22 26.14 20.33 51.66
CA SER A 22 27.11 19.60 52.50
C SER A 22 28.14 18.90 51.59
N ASP A 23 29.39 19.30 51.80
CA ASP A 23 30.66 18.83 51.21
C ASP A 23 30.93 17.33 51.55
N VAL A 24 31.34 16.43 50.62
CA VAL A 24 32.69 16.14 50.04
C VAL A 24 33.68 15.58 51.10
N PRO A 25 34.46 14.46 50.87
CA PRO A 25 35.41 14.34 49.76
C PRO A 25 35.66 12.99 49.04
N ALA A 26 35.79 13.13 47.72
CA ALA A 26 36.86 12.76 46.78
C ALA A 26 37.67 11.43 46.86
N MET A 27 37.67 10.78 45.69
CA MET A 27 38.78 10.14 44.94
C MET A 27 39.41 8.82 45.43
N ASN A 28 39.29 7.77 44.60
CA ASN A 28 40.44 7.28 43.84
C ASN A 28 40.07 6.39 42.64
N SER A 29 40.88 6.53 41.59
CA SER A 29 40.91 5.82 40.32
C SER A 29 41.25 4.34 40.44
N THR A 30 40.73 3.49 39.54
CA THR A 30 41.53 2.62 38.64
C THR A 30 40.63 1.82 37.68
N LEU A 31 41.05 1.77 36.42
CA LEU A 31 40.55 0.87 35.36
C LEU A 31 40.90 -0.59 35.70
N TYR A 32 40.01 -1.54 35.43
CA TYR A 32 40.28 -2.78 34.69
C TYR A 32 38.97 -3.48 34.29
N GLU A 33 39.11 -4.18 33.18
CA GLU A 33 38.14 -4.73 32.24
C GLU A 33 37.68 -6.15 32.62
N SER A 34 36.53 -6.55 32.06
CA SER A 34 35.99 -7.91 31.91
C SER A 34 35.83 -8.81 33.15
N ASP A 35 34.58 -9.16 33.49
CA ASP A 35 34.11 -10.52 33.18
C ASP A 35 32.59 -10.65 33.25
N ILE A 36 32.09 -11.37 32.25
CA ILE A 36 30.71 -11.70 31.92
C ILE A 36 30.22 -12.82 32.84
N HIS A 37 29.09 -12.63 33.53
CA HIS A 37 27.96 -13.59 33.56
C HIS A 37 26.84 -13.12 34.51
N GLY A 38 25.63 -13.01 33.95
CA GLY A 38 24.38 -12.74 34.66
C GLY A 38 23.33 -12.31 33.63
N LEU A 39 22.90 -13.21 32.74
CA LEU A 39 21.64 -13.96 32.86
C LEU A 39 20.42 -13.06 33.15
N ASN A 40 19.71 -12.79 32.05
CA ASN A 40 18.29 -12.48 31.89
C ASN A 40 17.63 -11.52 32.88
N THR A 41 17.23 -10.38 32.34
CA THR A 41 15.82 -9.98 32.44
C THR A 41 15.26 -9.88 31.02
N ASP A 42 14.48 -10.90 30.66
CA ASP A 42 13.49 -10.86 29.59
C ASP A 42 12.63 -9.61 29.73
N THR A 43 12.92 -8.60 28.92
CA THR A 43 11.90 -7.68 28.45
C THR A 43 11.55 -8.16 27.05
N ASN A 44 10.55 -9.03 26.99
CA ASN A 44 9.94 -9.54 25.76
C ASN A 44 9.17 -8.40 25.09
N GLU A 45 9.88 -7.34 24.68
CA GLU A 45 9.30 -6.26 23.89
C GLU A 45 9.10 -6.81 22.48
N ALA A 46 7.83 -6.89 22.07
CA ALA A 46 7.45 -7.30 20.73
C ALA A 46 8.28 -6.54 19.70
N GLN A 47 8.90 -7.27 18.76
CA GLN A 47 9.75 -6.66 17.76
C GLN A 47 8.92 -5.70 16.89
N GLN A 48 9.49 -4.53 16.60
CA GLN A 48 8.84 -3.50 15.80
C GLN A 48 9.76 -2.99 14.69
N TYR A 49 9.17 -2.75 13.52
CA TYR A 49 9.87 -2.17 12.38
C TYR A 49 9.08 -0.99 11.84
N THR A 50 9.75 0.14 11.59
CA THR A 50 9.14 1.29 10.93
C THR A 50 8.99 0.99 9.44
N LEU A 51 7.78 1.18 8.91
CA LEU A 51 7.54 1.08 7.47
C LEU A 51 8.17 2.29 6.78
N SER A 52 9.03 2.02 5.79
CA SER A 52 9.61 3.05 4.94
C SER A 52 8.91 3.04 3.60
N PHE A 53 8.22 4.13 3.28
CA PHE A 53 7.46 4.27 2.05
C PHE A 53 8.23 5.08 1.01
N GLU A 54 8.17 4.64 -0.24
CA GLU A 54 8.67 5.36 -1.40
C GLU A 54 7.54 5.70 -2.36
N ILE A 55 7.75 6.72 -3.21
CA ILE A 55 6.75 7.14 -4.20
C ILE A 55 6.61 6.06 -5.27
N ALA A 56 5.38 5.62 -5.53
CA ALA A 56 5.03 4.71 -6.62
C ALA A 56 4.41 5.50 -7.78
N ASP A 57 5.18 5.73 -8.84
CA ASP A 57 4.68 6.34 -10.09
C ASP A 57 3.99 5.28 -10.99
N ILE A 58 2.80 4.85 -10.56
CA ILE A 58 2.07 3.73 -11.18
C ILE A 58 0.71 4.12 -11.77
N GLU A 59 0.25 5.36 -11.56
CA GLU A 59 -0.96 5.88 -12.18
C GLU A 59 -0.67 6.46 -13.57
N LYS A 60 -1.40 6.01 -14.58
CA LYS A 60 -1.30 6.54 -15.95
C LYS A 60 -2.68 6.97 -16.47
N PRO A 61 -2.78 8.07 -17.23
CA PRO A 61 -4.02 8.42 -17.89
C PRO A 61 -4.41 7.34 -18.89
N LEU A 62 -5.69 7.02 -18.96
CA LEU A 62 -6.23 6.11 -19.95
C LEU A 62 -6.31 6.80 -21.32
N MET A 63 -5.94 6.07 -22.38
CA MET A 63 -5.94 6.59 -23.75
C MET A 63 -7.26 6.25 -24.45
N GLU A 64 -7.88 7.23 -25.12
CA GLU A 64 -9.14 6.98 -25.85
C GLU A 64 -8.93 6.07 -27.07
N LEU A 65 -9.89 5.17 -27.31
CA LEU A 65 -9.91 4.23 -28.42
C LEU A 65 -10.98 4.61 -29.45
N THR A 66 -10.65 4.38 -30.72
CA THR A 66 -11.62 4.41 -31.81
C THR A 66 -12.36 3.08 -31.92
N ALA A 67 -13.62 3.11 -32.37
CA ALA A 67 -14.46 1.91 -32.47
C ALA A 67 -13.86 0.77 -33.33
N LYS A 68 -12.98 1.09 -34.29
CA LYS A 68 -12.32 0.10 -35.16
C LYS A 68 -11.36 -0.83 -34.39
N GLN A 69 -10.85 -0.40 -33.23
CA GLN A 69 -9.84 -1.13 -32.47
C GLN A 69 -10.41 -2.30 -31.64
N LEU A 70 -11.74 -2.42 -31.50
CA LEU A 70 -12.39 -3.48 -30.71
C LEU A 70 -13.07 -4.56 -31.56
N THR A 71 -12.69 -4.67 -32.84
CA THR A 71 -13.31 -5.58 -33.80
C THR A 71 -13.07 -7.07 -33.52
N ASN A 72 -12.03 -7.41 -32.75
CA ASN A 72 -11.70 -8.78 -32.34
C ASN A 72 -11.94 -8.99 -30.84
N SER A 73 -13.16 -8.69 -30.37
CA SER A 73 -13.52 -8.91 -28.96
C SER A 73 -13.59 -10.41 -28.65
N ILE A 74 -12.95 -10.77 -27.55
CA ILE A 74 -12.87 -12.12 -26.97
C ILE A 74 -14.00 -12.30 -25.95
N LEU A 75 -14.13 -11.32 -25.05
CA LEU A 75 -15.05 -11.34 -23.93
C LEU A 75 -15.50 -9.91 -23.66
N THR A 76 -16.76 -9.75 -23.25
CA THR A 76 -17.30 -8.48 -22.78
C THR A 76 -17.94 -8.72 -21.43
N GLN A 77 -17.54 -7.94 -20.42
CA GLN A 77 -18.10 -7.99 -19.07
C GLN A 77 -18.73 -6.65 -18.74
N LYS A 78 -19.92 -6.67 -18.14
CA LYS A 78 -20.62 -5.46 -17.66
C LYS A 78 -20.54 -5.39 -16.15
N ILE A 79 -20.29 -4.20 -15.62
CA ILE A 79 -20.29 -3.94 -14.19
C ILE A 79 -20.84 -2.55 -13.91
N GLY A 80 -21.98 -2.49 -13.22
CA GLY A 80 -22.75 -1.24 -13.10
C GLY A 80 -23.03 -0.63 -14.48
N ASP A 81 -22.64 0.62 -14.66
CA ASP A 81 -22.79 1.37 -15.92
C ASP A 81 -21.58 1.21 -16.87
N TYR A 82 -20.59 0.40 -16.50
CA TYR A 82 -19.36 0.22 -17.25
C TYR A 82 -19.37 -1.07 -18.04
N THR A 83 -18.72 -1.05 -19.20
CA THR A 83 -18.49 -2.25 -20.00
C THR A 83 -16.99 -2.40 -20.25
N VAL A 84 -16.44 -3.55 -19.88
CA VAL A 84 -15.04 -3.91 -20.13
C VAL A 84 -14.99 -4.91 -21.28
N TYR A 85 -14.13 -4.63 -22.25
CA TYR A 85 -13.87 -5.46 -23.42
C TYR A 85 -12.48 -6.08 -23.29
N PHE A 86 -12.40 -7.39 -23.49
CA PHE A 86 -11.15 -8.10 -23.74
C PHE A 86 -11.07 -8.38 -25.23
N TYR A 87 -9.92 -8.11 -25.86
CA TYR A 87 -9.77 -8.17 -27.31
C TYR A 87 -8.32 -8.41 -27.76
N HIS A 88 -8.16 -8.84 -29.00
CA HIS A 88 -6.85 -8.87 -29.67
C HIS A 88 -6.66 -7.62 -30.53
N LYS A 89 -5.56 -6.89 -30.35
CA LYS A 89 -5.22 -5.73 -31.21
C LYS A 89 -4.94 -6.15 -32.65
N ASN A 90 -4.21 -7.25 -32.82
CA ASN A 90 -3.76 -7.75 -34.12
C ASN A 90 -4.30 -9.17 -34.36
N ARG A 91 -4.19 -9.66 -35.60
CA ARG A 91 -4.61 -11.01 -35.99
C ARG A 91 -3.73 -12.12 -35.41
N ASP A 92 -2.60 -11.80 -34.80
CA ASP A 92 -1.66 -12.80 -34.29
C ASP A 92 -2.08 -13.44 -32.96
N HIS A 93 -3.25 -13.07 -32.40
CA HIS A 93 -3.98 -13.71 -31.28
C HIS A 93 -3.18 -14.04 -29.99
N GLY A 94 -1.89 -13.68 -29.89
CA GLY A 94 -1.04 -14.02 -28.77
C GLY A 94 -1.30 -13.19 -27.52
N GLU A 95 -1.67 -11.93 -27.69
CA GLU A 95 -1.86 -10.97 -26.60
C GLU A 95 -3.34 -10.63 -26.41
N VAL A 96 -3.77 -10.64 -25.15
CA VAL A 96 -5.10 -10.18 -24.74
C VAL A 96 -4.96 -8.78 -24.16
N ASN A 97 -5.71 -7.85 -24.73
CA ASN A 97 -5.79 -6.46 -24.28
C ASN A 97 -7.17 -6.19 -23.66
N ALA A 98 -7.24 -5.19 -22.78
CA ALA A 98 -8.48 -4.73 -22.18
C ALA A 98 -8.77 -3.27 -22.52
N ALA A 99 -10.05 -2.95 -22.61
CA ALA A 99 -10.58 -1.60 -22.75
C ALA A 99 -11.83 -1.43 -21.90
N ILE A 100 -12.11 -0.21 -21.47
CA ILE A 100 -13.32 0.13 -20.71
C ILE A 100 -14.13 1.19 -21.44
N GLN A 101 -15.44 1.02 -21.48
CA GLN A 101 -16.38 2.04 -21.93
C GLN A 101 -16.95 2.80 -20.75
N LEU A 102 -16.75 4.12 -20.77
CA LEU A 102 -17.28 5.09 -19.81
C LEU A 102 -18.23 6.03 -20.58
N GLY A 103 -19.53 5.87 -20.37
CA GLY A 103 -20.54 6.55 -21.18
C GLY A 103 -20.45 6.15 -22.66
N THR A 104 -20.21 7.12 -23.54
CA THR A 104 -20.03 6.89 -24.99
C THR A 104 -18.58 6.62 -25.38
N ASN A 105 -17.62 6.96 -24.52
CA ASN A 105 -16.21 6.93 -24.84
C ASN A 105 -15.60 5.61 -24.41
N ARG A 106 -14.57 5.16 -25.13
CA ARG A 106 -13.86 3.93 -24.85
C ARG A 106 -12.41 4.22 -24.62
N PHE A 107 -11.83 3.57 -23.64
CA PHE A 107 -10.46 3.81 -23.23
C PHE A 107 -9.68 2.52 -23.16
N GLU A 108 -8.43 2.56 -23.59
CA GLU A 108 -7.50 1.45 -23.54
C GLU A 108 -6.92 1.30 -22.13
N ILE A 109 -7.10 0.13 -21.53
CA ILE A 109 -6.44 -0.25 -20.27
C ILE A 109 -5.03 -0.77 -20.57
N GLY A 110 -4.90 -1.55 -21.65
CA GLY A 110 -3.63 -2.11 -22.12
C GLY A 110 -3.63 -3.64 -22.17
N GLN A 111 -2.46 -4.24 -22.31
CA GLN A 111 -2.31 -5.70 -22.31
C GLN A 111 -2.62 -6.25 -20.91
N VAL A 112 -3.48 -7.26 -20.82
CA VAL A 112 -3.86 -7.92 -19.57
C VAL A 112 -3.53 -9.41 -19.55
N GLY A 113 -2.99 -9.96 -20.64
CA GLY A 113 -2.55 -11.35 -20.62
C GLY A 113 -2.04 -11.88 -21.95
N TYR A 114 -1.73 -13.18 -21.92
CA TYR A 114 -1.38 -13.98 -23.09
C TYR A 114 -2.41 -15.08 -23.26
N SER A 115 -2.79 -15.35 -24.50
CA SER A 115 -3.79 -16.37 -24.87
C SER A 115 -5.20 -16.11 -24.32
N ALA A 116 -6.19 -16.35 -25.17
CA ALA A 116 -7.61 -16.25 -24.84
C ALA A 116 -8.25 -17.63 -24.57
N GLN A 117 -7.46 -18.69 -24.37
CA GLN A 117 -7.98 -20.06 -24.29
C GLN A 117 -8.89 -20.30 -23.08
N ASN A 118 -8.60 -19.64 -21.94
CA ASN A 118 -9.45 -19.69 -20.77
C ASN A 118 -9.87 -18.27 -20.38
N THR A 119 -11.05 -17.88 -20.87
CA THR A 119 -11.60 -16.53 -20.65
C THR A 119 -12.09 -16.31 -19.22
N GLU A 120 -12.31 -17.36 -18.43
CA GLU A 120 -12.78 -17.28 -17.03
C GLU A 120 -11.72 -16.69 -16.09
N LEU A 121 -10.44 -16.73 -16.51
CA LEU A 121 -9.33 -16.16 -15.77
C LEU A 121 -9.28 -14.63 -15.85
N PHE A 122 -9.99 -14.04 -16.80
CA PHE A 122 -10.13 -12.59 -16.90
C PHE A 122 -11.35 -12.15 -16.11
N THR A 123 -11.15 -11.37 -15.06
CA THR A 123 -12.25 -10.98 -14.17
C THR A 123 -12.36 -9.47 -14.06
N VAL A 124 -13.59 -8.98 -13.97
CA VAL A 124 -13.89 -7.57 -13.73
C VAL A 124 -14.73 -7.45 -12.48
N ARG A 125 -14.32 -6.59 -11.55
CA ARG A 125 -15.04 -6.36 -10.29
C ARG A 125 -14.90 -4.91 -9.84
N GLN A 126 -15.87 -4.43 -9.05
CA GLN A 126 -15.76 -3.15 -8.38
C GLN A 126 -15.12 -3.39 -7.02
N VAL A 127 -14.14 -2.58 -6.66
CA VAL A 127 -13.42 -2.68 -5.38
C VAL A 127 -13.31 -1.30 -4.73
N ASP A 128 -13.18 -1.29 -3.42
CA ASP A 128 -12.82 -0.11 -2.64
C ASP A 128 -11.35 -0.21 -2.24
N ALA A 129 -10.58 0.82 -2.59
CA ALA A 129 -9.20 1.00 -2.17
C ALA A 129 -8.92 2.51 -2.11
N PHE A 130 -8.04 2.94 -1.21
CA PHE A 130 -7.62 4.34 -1.08
C PHE A 130 -8.79 5.32 -0.88
N GLY A 131 -9.88 4.84 -0.25
CA GLY A 131 -11.06 5.63 0.06
C GLY A 131 -11.90 5.96 -1.18
N LYS A 132 -11.71 5.26 -2.29
CA LYS A 132 -12.50 5.42 -3.51
C LYS A 132 -12.80 4.08 -4.19
N ASN A 133 -13.80 4.11 -5.06
CA ASN A 133 -14.20 2.95 -5.86
C ASN A 133 -13.35 2.86 -7.13
N TYR A 134 -12.88 1.66 -7.44
CA TYR A 134 -12.19 1.33 -8.68
C TYR A 134 -12.92 0.22 -9.43
N ILE A 135 -12.79 0.22 -10.75
CA ILE A 135 -13.03 -0.98 -11.54
C ILE A 135 -11.72 -1.74 -11.63
N LYS A 136 -11.66 -2.90 -10.98
CA LYS A 136 -10.49 -3.79 -11.01
C LYS A 136 -10.64 -4.81 -12.13
N VAL A 137 -9.67 -4.84 -13.03
CA VAL A 137 -9.54 -5.82 -14.11
C VAL A 137 -8.33 -6.69 -13.80
N ASN A 138 -8.59 -7.98 -13.60
CA ASN A 138 -7.52 -8.96 -13.48
C ASN A 138 -7.36 -9.70 -14.79
N GLY A 139 -6.12 -9.90 -15.19
CA GLY A 139 -5.74 -10.77 -16.28
C GLY A 139 -4.62 -11.72 -15.92
N VAL A 140 -4.18 -12.52 -16.88
CA VAL A 140 -3.22 -13.61 -16.67
C VAL A 140 -2.14 -13.59 -17.74
N CYS A 141 -0.89 -13.38 -17.33
CA CYS A 141 0.30 -13.56 -18.20
C CYS A 141 1.11 -14.84 -17.90
N GLY A 142 0.50 -15.82 -17.22
CA GLY A 142 1.11 -17.09 -16.82
C GLY A 142 0.87 -17.39 -15.33
N ALA A 143 1.29 -18.57 -14.87
CA ALA A 143 1.03 -19.03 -13.49
C ALA A 143 1.58 -18.10 -12.39
N ASN A 144 2.67 -17.36 -12.67
CA ASN A 144 3.36 -16.49 -11.71
C ASN A 144 3.36 -15.01 -12.14
N CYS A 145 2.47 -14.63 -13.07
CA CYS A 145 2.40 -13.29 -13.65
C CYS A 145 0.95 -12.78 -13.58
N PRO A 146 0.46 -12.47 -12.37
CA PRO A 146 -0.83 -11.79 -12.21
C PRO A 146 -0.71 -10.32 -12.61
N ILE A 147 -1.71 -9.82 -13.35
CA ILE A 147 -1.86 -8.39 -13.64
C ILE A 147 -3.16 -7.93 -13.00
N SER A 148 -3.07 -6.89 -12.18
CA SER A 148 -4.21 -6.23 -11.55
C SER A 148 -4.23 -4.76 -11.97
N ASP A 149 -5.20 -4.39 -12.79
CA ASP A 149 -5.44 -3.01 -13.21
C ASP A 149 -6.58 -2.39 -12.42
N TYR A 150 -6.36 -1.22 -11.84
CA TYR A 150 -7.35 -0.45 -11.10
C TYR A 150 -7.69 0.80 -11.89
N ILE A 151 -8.92 0.86 -12.39
CA ILE A 151 -9.39 1.97 -13.20
C ILE A 151 -10.13 2.95 -12.30
N ASP A 152 -9.59 4.16 -12.19
CA ASP A 152 -10.30 5.31 -11.66
C ASP A 152 -11.21 5.87 -12.76
N VAL A 153 -12.52 5.68 -12.57
CA VAL A 153 -13.56 6.03 -13.53
C VAL A 153 -14.01 7.48 -13.45
N ASN A 154 -13.33 8.33 -12.66
CA ASN A 154 -13.63 9.75 -12.59
C ASN A 154 -13.48 10.40 -13.98
N THR A 155 -14.62 10.81 -14.54
CA THR A 155 -14.87 10.92 -15.98
C THR A 155 -14.05 12.01 -16.69
N ASN A 156 -13.49 12.97 -15.96
CA ASN A 156 -12.76 14.08 -16.57
C ASN A 156 -11.34 13.70 -17.00
N SER A 157 -10.74 12.70 -16.35
CA SER A 157 -9.41 12.19 -16.70
C SER A 157 -9.27 10.79 -16.11
N PRO A 158 -9.87 9.77 -16.75
CA PRO A 158 -9.83 8.41 -16.23
C PRO A 158 -8.39 7.91 -16.23
N LYS A 159 -8.02 7.18 -15.17
CA LYS A 159 -6.66 6.68 -14.98
C LYS A 159 -6.67 5.17 -14.74
N VAL A 160 -5.55 4.53 -15.06
CA VAL A 160 -5.26 3.16 -14.68
C VAL A 160 -4.05 3.14 -13.77
N MET A 161 -4.17 2.41 -12.68
CA MET A 161 -3.06 2.02 -11.83
C MET A 161 -2.81 0.53 -12.04
N ARG A 162 -1.63 0.18 -12.56
CA ARG A 162 -1.26 -1.21 -12.84
C ARG A 162 -0.34 -1.75 -11.76
N ILE A 163 -0.69 -2.92 -11.22
CA ILE A 163 0.15 -3.67 -10.28
C ILE A 163 0.30 -5.10 -10.83
N GLU A 164 1.55 -5.49 -11.10
CA GLU A 164 1.92 -6.83 -11.60
C GLU A 164 2.07 -7.81 -10.42
N ALA A 165 0.99 -7.99 -9.67
CA ALA A 165 0.93 -8.86 -8.49
C ALA A 165 -0.48 -9.41 -8.26
N HIS A 166 -0.58 -10.45 -7.43
CA HIS A 166 -1.85 -10.80 -6.82
C HIS A 166 -2.14 -9.75 -5.77
N THR A 167 -3.29 -9.09 -5.89
CA THR A 167 -3.62 -7.98 -5.00
C THR A 167 -4.90 -8.20 -4.20
N VAL A 168 -4.87 -7.75 -2.96
CA VAL A 168 -5.97 -7.75 -2.01
C VAL A 168 -6.18 -6.33 -1.49
N GLU A 169 -7.42 -5.89 -1.45
CA GLU A 169 -7.81 -4.59 -0.90
C GLU A 169 -8.19 -4.75 0.58
N ALA A 170 -7.37 -4.24 1.50
CA ALA A 170 -7.54 -4.44 2.94
C ALA A 170 -7.09 -3.22 3.75
N ASP A 171 -7.81 -2.93 4.83
CA ASP A 171 -7.45 -1.91 5.83
C ASP A 171 -6.45 -2.52 6.79
N VAL A 172 -5.17 -2.47 6.43
CA VAL A 172 -4.11 -3.22 7.14
C VAL A 172 -3.61 -2.48 8.38
N ASP A 173 -3.75 -1.15 8.41
CA ASP A 173 -3.35 -0.31 9.54
C ASP A 173 -4.53 0.14 10.44
N LYS A 174 -5.76 -0.22 10.07
CA LYS A 174 -7.00 0.00 10.81
C LYS A 174 -7.38 1.48 10.92
N ASP A 175 -7.05 2.28 9.90
CA ASP A 175 -7.46 3.68 9.79
C ASP A 175 -8.84 3.86 9.12
N GLY A 176 -9.45 2.78 8.63
CA GLY A 176 -10.74 2.76 7.96
C GLY A 176 -10.67 2.94 6.44
N ILE A 177 -9.47 3.12 5.87
CA ILE A 177 -9.20 3.22 4.44
C ILE A 177 -8.44 1.97 4.01
N LYS A 178 -8.92 1.30 2.96
CA LYS A 178 -8.24 0.11 2.46
C LYS A 178 -6.97 0.46 1.69
N GLU A 179 -5.86 -0.15 2.05
CA GLU A 179 -4.66 -0.26 1.23
C GLU A 179 -4.81 -1.34 0.14
N ILE A 180 -3.81 -1.42 -0.74
CA ILE A 180 -3.63 -2.56 -1.63
C ILE A 180 -2.40 -3.35 -1.18
N VAL A 181 -2.63 -4.58 -0.74
CA VAL A 181 -1.55 -5.55 -0.49
C VAL A 181 -1.29 -6.30 -1.77
N ALA A 182 -0.04 -6.26 -2.25
CA ALA A 182 0.40 -6.89 -3.48
C ALA A 182 1.41 -7.99 -3.16
N THR A 183 1.19 -9.21 -3.65
CA THR A 183 2.10 -10.34 -3.49
C THR A 183 2.45 -10.96 -4.84
N VAL A 184 3.75 -11.13 -5.11
CA VAL A 184 4.25 -11.65 -6.39
C VAL A 184 5.43 -12.61 -6.18
N GLY A 185 5.61 -13.51 -7.15
CA GLY A 185 6.73 -14.45 -7.20
C GLY A 185 6.47 -15.76 -6.46
N THR A 186 7.26 -16.79 -6.80
CA THR A 186 7.23 -18.10 -6.12
C THR A 186 7.73 -17.98 -4.67
N ILE A 187 8.75 -17.15 -4.46
CA ILE A 187 9.14 -16.68 -3.13
C ILE A 187 8.43 -15.34 -2.95
N ALA A 188 7.39 -15.34 -2.11
CA ALA A 188 6.46 -14.23 -2.01
C ALA A 188 7.18 -12.93 -1.61
N GLN A 189 7.14 -11.95 -2.52
CA GLN A 189 7.45 -10.56 -2.25
C GLN A 189 6.15 -9.81 -2.01
N THR A 190 5.97 -9.29 -0.80
CA THR A 190 4.75 -8.58 -0.40
C THR A 190 5.01 -7.11 -0.16
N SER A 191 4.23 -6.28 -0.83
CA SER A 191 4.24 -4.83 -0.69
C SER A 191 2.87 -4.30 -0.26
N ILE A 192 2.88 -3.18 0.46
CA ILE A 192 1.68 -2.41 0.78
C ILE A 192 1.73 -1.11 -0.03
N TYR A 193 0.71 -0.87 -0.84
CA TYR A 193 0.48 0.41 -1.47
C TYR A 193 -0.52 1.20 -0.64
N LYS A 194 -0.28 2.50 -0.46
CA LYS A 194 -1.17 3.44 0.23
C LYS A 194 -1.28 4.73 -0.59
N LEU A 195 -2.40 5.44 -0.47
CA LEU A 195 -2.56 6.77 -1.04
C LEU A 195 -2.20 7.83 0.00
N GLU A 196 -1.13 8.55 -0.25
CA GLU A 196 -0.85 9.84 0.39
C GLU A 196 -1.58 10.95 -0.38
N PRO A 197 -1.78 12.17 0.17
CA PRO A 197 -2.72 13.18 -0.34
C PRO A 197 -2.68 13.49 -1.85
N SER A 198 -1.57 13.23 -2.53
CA SER A 198 -1.42 13.47 -3.98
C SER A 198 -0.78 12.34 -4.78
N HIS A 199 -0.31 11.26 -4.14
CA HIS A 199 0.46 10.24 -4.82
C HIS A 199 0.35 8.89 -4.09
N THR A 200 0.49 7.82 -4.87
CA THR A 200 0.59 6.48 -4.30
C THR A 200 1.99 6.29 -3.76
N VAL A 201 2.09 5.69 -2.58
CA VAL A 201 3.35 5.24 -2.00
C VAL A 201 3.33 3.73 -1.82
N VAL A 202 4.51 3.12 -1.80
CA VAL A 202 4.69 1.68 -1.62
C VAL A 202 5.78 1.38 -0.61
N THR A 203 5.62 0.30 0.14
CA THR A 203 6.68 -0.26 0.98
C THR A 203 6.76 -1.76 0.75
N ASN A 204 7.98 -2.30 0.63
CA ASN A 204 8.24 -3.74 0.55
C ASN A 204 8.48 -4.29 1.97
N LEU A 205 7.67 -5.26 2.38
CA LEU A 205 7.75 -5.83 3.73
C LEU A 205 8.91 -6.80 3.90
N ASN A 206 9.29 -7.51 2.84
CA ASN A 206 10.47 -8.38 2.82
C ASN A 206 11.73 -7.57 3.11
N GLU A 207 11.87 -6.42 2.46
CA GLU A 207 12.98 -5.49 2.70
C GLU A 207 12.94 -4.89 4.10
N THR A 208 11.75 -4.45 4.56
CA THR A 208 11.58 -3.88 5.89
C THR A 208 11.96 -4.85 7.01
N LEU A 209 11.59 -6.12 6.87
CA LEU A 209 11.88 -7.16 7.86
C LEU A 209 13.26 -7.82 7.66
N GLY A 210 13.90 -7.60 6.50
CA GLY A 210 15.16 -8.27 6.14
C GLY A 210 15.00 -9.77 5.90
N VAL A 211 13.86 -10.21 5.37
CA VAL A 211 13.52 -11.64 5.18
C VAL A 211 13.23 -11.94 3.71
N GLN A 212 13.38 -13.21 3.31
CA GLN A 212 13.19 -13.60 1.91
C GLN A 212 11.72 -13.68 1.51
N GLU A 213 10.84 -14.06 2.43
CA GLU A 213 9.44 -14.35 2.14
C GLU A 213 8.54 -13.70 3.19
N VAL A 214 7.53 -12.99 2.71
CA VAL A 214 6.40 -12.49 3.50
C VAL A 214 5.16 -12.87 2.73
N THR A 215 4.14 -13.37 3.42
CA THR A 215 2.82 -13.63 2.82
C THR A 215 1.76 -12.86 3.58
N TYR A 216 0.62 -12.60 2.94
CA TYR A 216 -0.50 -11.93 3.58
C TYR A 216 -1.65 -12.90 3.82
N ASP A 217 -2.05 -13.05 5.09
CA ASP A 217 -3.27 -13.72 5.49
C ASP A 217 -4.41 -12.68 5.52
N ASN A 218 -5.27 -12.73 4.51
CA ASN A 218 -6.40 -11.84 4.38
C ASN A 218 -7.51 -12.11 5.41
N GLU A 219 -7.65 -13.35 5.90
CA GLU A 219 -8.68 -13.66 6.89
C GLU A 219 -8.31 -13.11 8.27
N ALA A 220 -7.04 -13.27 8.66
CA ALA A 220 -6.52 -12.75 9.91
C ALA A 220 -6.15 -11.26 9.83
N ASN A 221 -6.02 -10.71 8.62
CA ASN A 221 -5.44 -9.38 8.35
C ASN A 221 -4.04 -9.24 8.97
N THR A 222 -3.17 -10.22 8.68
CA THR A 222 -1.79 -10.29 9.21
C THR A 222 -0.79 -10.66 8.13
N PHE A 223 0.45 -10.23 8.30
CA PHE A 223 1.58 -10.67 7.47
C PHE A 223 2.30 -11.83 8.15
N VAL A 224 2.63 -12.88 7.42
CA VAL A 224 3.21 -14.12 7.95
C VAL A 224 4.65 -14.26 7.48
N VAL A 225 5.55 -14.50 8.44
CA VAL A 225 6.96 -14.82 8.21
C VAL A 225 7.31 -16.07 9.01
N GLY A 226 7.48 -17.20 8.31
CA GLY A 226 7.65 -18.50 8.96
C GLY A 226 6.43 -18.83 9.84
N THR A 227 6.62 -18.86 11.16
CA THR A 227 5.55 -19.09 12.16
C THR A 227 5.08 -17.81 12.86
N THR A 228 5.66 -16.66 12.52
CA THR A 228 5.42 -15.37 13.17
C THR A 228 4.41 -14.56 12.36
N ASN A 229 3.47 -13.91 13.06
CA ASN A 229 2.49 -13.02 12.45
C ASN A 229 2.79 -11.57 12.81
N TRP A 230 2.54 -10.67 11.88
CA TRP A 230 2.79 -9.25 12.00
C TRP A 230 1.54 -8.44 11.64
N ILE A 231 1.34 -7.32 12.33
CA ILE A 231 0.28 -6.35 12.03
C ILE A 231 0.86 -4.98 11.80
N VAL A 232 0.19 -4.17 10.98
CA VAL A 232 0.54 -2.76 10.84
C VAL A 232 -0.24 -1.95 11.88
N LYS A 233 0.46 -1.07 12.60
CA LYS A 233 -0.15 -0.11 13.53
C LYS A 233 0.73 1.13 13.65
N GLY A 234 0.15 2.28 13.29
CA GLY A 234 0.82 3.58 13.41
C GLY A 234 2.10 3.68 12.57
N GLY A 235 2.06 3.20 11.32
CA GLY A 235 3.20 3.22 10.40
C GLY A 235 4.33 2.25 10.75
N LYS A 236 4.06 1.26 11.62
CA LYS A 236 5.03 0.24 12.03
C LYS A 236 4.45 -1.15 11.89
N LEU A 237 5.30 -2.14 11.61
CA LEU A 237 5.01 -3.56 11.81
C LEU A 237 5.25 -3.93 13.27
N HIS A 238 4.33 -4.68 13.85
CA HIS A 238 4.43 -5.21 15.21
C HIS A 238 4.28 -6.73 15.15
N GLU A 239 5.20 -7.44 15.78
CA GLU A 239 5.08 -8.87 16.00
C GLU A 239 3.90 -9.18 16.91
N ILE A 240 3.10 -10.18 16.54
CA ILE A 240 2.06 -10.76 17.41
C ILE A 240 2.70 -11.88 18.22
N VAL A 241 3.12 -11.55 19.44
CA VAL A 241 3.58 -12.56 20.41
C VAL A 241 2.36 -13.34 20.90
N ARG A 242 2.37 -14.66 20.69
CA ARG A 242 1.34 -15.58 21.19
C ARG A 242 1.65 -16.06 22.60
#